data_AF-A0A1D2QN47-F1
#
_entry.id   AF-A0A1D2QN47-F1
#
_cell.length_a   1.000
_cell.length_b   1.000
_cell.length_c   1.000
_cell.angle_alpha   90.00
_cell.angle_beta   90.00
_cell.angle_gamma   90.00
#
_symmetry.space_group_name_H-M   'P 1'
#
loop_
_entity.id
_entity.type
_entity.pdbx_description
1 polymer ?
#
loop_
_entity_poly.entity_id
_entity_poly.type
_entity_poly.pdbx_seq_one_letter_code
_entity_poly.pdbx_strand_id
1 'polypeptide(L)'
;MAGLIFFTAIGVWFFLVLALVIWGAKKLPKKWWRLPLGSVIFIVVLILPIIDEVVGWWQFSNLCEKYSEIIINEGKLTGTTAYYNPQDSINIEGTWIKIVLQPWSYTDIKTREIIISYNTLQAMGGKFSQALDISGSKEPLIFYGNCRPRENLKDLIKSLNITILDQPLN
;
A
#
# COMPACT_ATOMS: atom_id res chain seq x y z
N MET A 1 9.60 19.02 12.20
CA MET A 1 10.36 19.60 11.06
C MET A 1 9.83 19.13 9.71
N ALA A 2 9.38 17.88 9.58
CA ALA A 2 8.88 17.33 8.32
C ALA A 2 7.70 18.09 7.68
N GLY A 3 6.77 18.63 8.48
CA GLY A 3 5.64 19.41 7.95
C GLY A 3 6.06 20.69 7.21
N LEU A 4 7.08 21.42 7.70
CA LEU A 4 7.56 22.63 7.03
C LEU A 4 8.20 22.31 5.67
N ILE A 5 8.96 21.20 5.61
CA ILE A 5 9.58 20.71 4.37
C ILE A 5 8.49 20.35 3.36
N PHE A 6 7.45 19.66 3.78
CA PHE A 6 6.31 19.30 2.93
C PHE A 6 5.61 20.52 2.33
N PHE A 7 5.20 21.48 3.15
CA PHE A 7 4.54 22.70 2.65
C PHE A 7 5.46 23.53 1.75
N THR A 8 6.76 23.57 2.04
CA THR A 8 7.74 24.24 1.19
C THR A 8 7.86 23.54 -0.17
N ALA A 9 7.96 22.20 -0.18
CA ALA A 9 8.01 21.43 -1.42
C ALA A 9 6.75 21.64 -2.27
N ILE A 10 5.57 21.63 -1.66
CA ILE A 10 4.31 21.92 -2.35
C ILE A 10 4.28 23.34 -2.89
N GLY A 11 4.69 24.34 -2.10
CA GLY A 11 4.71 25.73 -2.52
C GLY A 11 5.65 25.96 -3.70
N VAL A 12 6.84 25.39 -3.65
CA VAL A 12 7.81 25.43 -4.76
C VAL A 12 7.25 24.75 -6.00
N TRP A 13 6.67 23.55 -5.86
CA TRP A 13 6.06 22.83 -6.97
C TRP A 13 4.92 23.64 -7.61
N PHE A 14 3.99 24.15 -6.80
CA PHE A 14 2.88 24.98 -7.27
C PHE A 14 3.38 26.19 -8.06
N PHE A 15 4.39 26.90 -7.54
CA PHE A 15 4.98 28.04 -8.24
C PHE A 15 5.63 27.64 -9.58
N LEU A 16 6.36 26.52 -9.62
CA LEU A 16 6.96 26.00 -10.84
C LEU A 16 5.89 25.65 -11.89
N VAL A 17 4.82 24.98 -11.50
CA VAL A 17 3.70 24.64 -12.40
C VAL A 17 3.03 25.91 -12.92
N LEU A 18 2.76 26.89 -12.06
CA LEU A 18 2.18 28.17 -12.45
C LEU A 18 3.08 28.92 -13.46
N ALA A 19 4.38 29.00 -13.18
CA ALA A 19 5.35 29.64 -14.07
C ALA A 19 5.41 28.94 -15.44
N LEU A 20 5.43 27.60 -15.44
CA LEU A 20 5.43 26.78 -16.66
C LEU A 20 4.17 27.01 -17.49
N VAL A 21 2.99 27.03 -16.88
CA VAL A 21 1.72 27.25 -17.57
C VAL A 21 1.64 28.66 -18.14
N ILE A 22 2.04 29.69 -17.37
CA ILE A 22 2.06 31.07 -17.86
C ILE A 22 3.04 31.22 -19.02
N TRP A 23 4.24 30.64 -18.91
CA TRP A 23 5.25 30.67 -19.97
C TRP A 23 4.78 29.95 -21.23
N GLY A 24 4.19 28.76 -21.09
CA GLY A 24 3.60 28.01 -22.20
C GLY A 24 2.43 28.76 -22.84
N ALA A 25 1.54 29.34 -22.03
CA ALA A 25 0.41 30.12 -22.52
C ALA A 25 0.88 31.33 -23.36
N LYS A 26 1.99 32.00 -22.99
CA LYS A 26 2.54 33.11 -23.79
C LYS A 26 2.86 32.73 -25.24
N LYS A 27 3.18 31.46 -25.52
CA LYS A 27 3.44 30.95 -26.87
C LYS A 27 2.17 30.63 -27.66
N LEU A 28 1.00 30.57 -27.02
CA LEU A 28 -0.27 30.26 -27.65
C LEU A 28 -0.98 31.52 -28.18
N PRO A 29 -1.70 31.41 -29.32
CA PRO A 29 -2.47 32.53 -29.88
C PRO A 29 -3.51 33.05 -28.88
N LYS A 30 -3.74 34.36 -28.88
CA LYS A 30 -4.68 35.05 -27.97
C LYS A 30 -6.13 34.78 -28.39
N LYS A 31 -6.61 33.58 -28.09
CA LYS A 31 -7.96 33.07 -28.35
C LYS A 31 -8.62 32.68 -27.03
N TRP A 32 -9.95 32.68 -26.98
CA TRP A 32 -10.74 32.42 -25.76
C TRP A 32 -10.44 31.06 -25.09
N TRP A 33 -10.22 29.99 -25.87
CA TRP A 33 -9.82 28.65 -25.42
C TRP A 33 -8.43 28.56 -24.75
N ARG A 34 -7.61 29.62 -24.79
CA ARG A 34 -6.27 29.62 -24.17
C ARG A 34 -6.35 29.48 -22.65
N LEU A 35 -7.35 30.12 -22.03
CA LEU A 35 -7.58 30.05 -20.59
C LEU A 35 -8.01 28.64 -20.13
N PRO A 36 -9.09 28.03 -20.67
CA PRO A 36 -9.49 26.69 -20.23
C PRO A 36 -8.41 25.64 -20.52
N LEU A 37 -7.70 25.73 -21.65
CA LEU A 37 -6.58 24.84 -21.94
C LEU A 37 -5.46 24.99 -20.90
N GLY A 38 -5.09 26.22 -20.56
CA GLY A 38 -4.09 26.50 -19.52
C GLY A 38 -4.51 25.94 -18.16
N SER A 39 -5.78 26.09 -17.77
CA SER A 39 -6.32 25.53 -16.53
C SER A 39 -6.26 24.01 -16.50
N VAL A 40 -6.59 23.32 -17.60
CA VAL A 40 -6.49 21.86 -17.69
C VAL A 40 -5.04 21.41 -17.55
N ILE A 41 -4.10 22.03 -18.29
CA ILE A 41 -2.67 21.72 -18.19
C ILE A 41 -2.17 21.95 -16.77
N PHE A 42 -2.57 23.05 -16.13
CA PHE A 42 -2.21 23.35 -14.75
C PHE A 42 -2.62 22.23 -13.80
N ILE A 43 -3.88 21.79 -13.85
CA ILE A 43 -4.38 20.71 -12.98
C ILE A 43 -3.64 19.40 -13.24
N VAL A 44 -3.45 19.03 -14.51
CA VAL A 44 -2.76 17.78 -14.89
C VAL A 44 -1.32 17.77 -14.38
N VAL A 45 -0.57 18.85 -14.61
CA VAL A 45 0.83 18.94 -14.17
C VAL A 45 0.93 19.03 -12.65
N LEU A 46 -0.03 19.70 -11.99
CA LEU A 46 -0.04 19.82 -10.52
C LEU A 46 -0.14 18.45 -9.83
N ILE A 47 -0.96 17.54 -10.36
CA ILE A 47 -1.21 16.19 -9.81
C ILE A 47 -0.08 15.20 -10.18
N LEU A 48 0.75 15.52 -11.17
CA LEU A 48 1.76 14.62 -11.71
C LEU A 48 2.68 13.97 -10.67
N PRO A 49 3.16 14.66 -9.61
CA PRO A 49 4.02 14.03 -8.61
C PRO A 49 3.36 12.93 -7.77
N ILE A 50 2.02 12.91 -7.68
CA ILE A 50 1.26 11.95 -6.87
C ILE A 50 0.48 10.94 -7.73
N ILE A 51 0.63 11.00 -9.05
CA ILE A 51 -0.16 10.17 -9.97
C ILE A 51 0.12 8.67 -9.78
N ASP A 52 1.36 8.32 -9.42
CA ASP A 52 1.77 6.96 -9.14
C ASP A 52 1.10 6.39 -7.89
N GLU A 53 0.90 7.20 -6.85
CA GLU A 53 0.13 6.79 -5.68
C GLU A 53 -1.37 6.67 -5.97
N VAL A 54 -1.93 7.47 -6.89
CA VAL A 54 -3.35 7.35 -7.28
C VAL A 54 -3.59 6.01 -7.98
N VAL A 55 -2.75 5.67 -8.95
CA VAL A 55 -2.83 4.37 -9.64
C VAL A 55 -2.48 3.23 -8.68
N GLY A 56 -1.46 3.42 -7.85
CA GLY A 56 -1.02 2.48 -6.84
C GLY A 56 -2.10 2.16 -5.80
N TRP A 57 -2.89 3.15 -5.38
CA TRP A 57 -4.03 2.95 -4.48
C TRP A 57 -5.06 2.00 -5.08
N TRP A 58 -5.42 2.21 -6.36
CA TRP A 58 -6.37 1.34 -7.05
C TRP A 58 -5.84 -0.09 -7.19
N GLN A 59 -4.57 -0.25 -7.59
CA GLN A 59 -3.91 -1.56 -7.66
C GLN A 59 -3.87 -2.24 -6.28
N PHE A 60 -3.48 -1.51 -5.24
CA PHE A 60 -3.40 -2.01 -3.87
C PHE A 60 -4.77 -2.44 -3.34
N SER A 61 -5.83 -1.67 -3.58
CA SER A 61 -7.18 -2.03 -3.12
C SER A 61 -7.67 -3.33 -3.75
N ASN A 62 -7.45 -3.50 -5.07
CA ASN A 62 -7.83 -4.72 -5.76
C ASN A 62 -7.04 -5.93 -5.26
N LEU A 63 -5.74 -5.75 -5.00
CA LEU A 63 -4.90 -6.81 -4.43
C LEU A 63 -5.30 -7.14 -2.99
N CYS A 64 -5.65 -6.13 -2.19
CA CYS A 64 -6.10 -6.31 -0.83
C CYS A 64 -7.38 -7.16 -0.79
N GLU A 65 -8.37 -6.84 -1.64
CA GLU A 65 -9.59 -7.64 -1.75
C GLU A 65 -9.31 -9.09 -2.17
N LYS A 66 -8.38 -9.29 -3.11
CA LYS A 66 -8.05 -10.62 -3.63
C LYS A 66 -7.25 -11.50 -2.66
N TYR A 67 -6.37 -10.93 -1.84
CA TYR A 67 -5.37 -11.70 -1.09
C TYR A 67 -5.53 -11.65 0.45
N SER A 68 -6.41 -10.81 0.99
CA SER A 68 -6.57 -10.63 2.44
C SER A 68 -7.55 -11.61 3.11
N GLU A 69 -8.03 -12.63 2.40
CA GLU A 69 -8.90 -13.65 2.99
C GLU A 69 -8.11 -14.59 3.92
N ILE A 70 -8.77 -15.03 5.00
CA ILE A 70 -8.25 -16.07 5.87
C ILE A 70 -8.71 -17.42 5.32
N ILE A 71 -7.74 -18.27 5.00
CA ILE A 71 -7.99 -19.64 4.56
C ILE A 71 -7.81 -20.54 5.78
N ILE A 72 -8.87 -21.29 6.09
CA ILE A 72 -8.90 -22.19 7.23
C ILE A 72 -9.19 -23.60 6.74
N ASN A 73 -8.38 -24.57 7.17
CA ASN A 73 -8.60 -25.96 6.84
C ASN A 73 -9.53 -26.63 7.88
N GLU A 74 -10.85 -26.48 7.67
CA GLU A 74 -11.92 -26.87 8.60
C GLU A 74 -11.87 -28.32 9.09
N GLY A 75 -11.26 -29.22 8.32
CA GLY A 75 -11.22 -30.65 8.67
C GLY A 75 -10.43 -31.00 9.93
N LYS A 76 -9.67 -30.06 10.54
CA LYS A 76 -8.65 -30.41 11.56
C LYS A 76 -8.50 -29.43 12.74
N LEU A 77 -9.44 -28.51 13.00
CA LEU A 77 -9.12 -27.30 13.78
C LEU A 77 -9.29 -27.38 15.31
N THR A 78 -10.18 -28.22 15.83
CA THR A 78 -10.59 -28.08 17.23
C THR A 78 -9.59 -28.74 18.17
N GLY A 79 -8.92 -27.94 19.01
CA GLY A 79 -7.98 -28.44 20.02
C GLY A 79 -6.58 -28.78 19.48
N THR A 80 -6.24 -28.32 18.28
CA THR A 80 -4.89 -28.48 17.71
C THR A 80 -3.89 -27.49 18.27
N THR A 81 -2.62 -27.90 18.26
CA THR A 81 -1.50 -27.05 18.63
C THR A 81 -0.73 -26.70 17.38
N ALA A 82 -0.56 -25.41 17.12
CA ALA A 82 0.09 -24.91 15.92
C ALA A 82 1.25 -23.97 16.27
N TYR A 83 2.17 -23.80 15.34
CA TYR A 83 3.23 -22.81 15.44
C TYR A 83 3.23 -21.92 14.21
N TYR A 84 3.71 -20.69 14.39
CA TYR A 84 3.89 -19.77 13.28
C TYR A 84 5.02 -20.26 12.37
N ASN A 85 4.70 -20.41 11.09
CA ASN A 85 5.66 -20.77 10.05
C ASN A 85 5.97 -19.52 9.22
N PRO A 86 7.14 -18.87 9.42
CA PRO A 86 7.50 -17.67 8.68
C PRO A 86 7.66 -17.99 7.20
N GLN A 87 7.07 -17.15 6.35
CA GLN A 87 7.28 -17.20 4.91
C GLN A 87 7.94 -15.91 4.44
N ASP A 88 8.72 -16.02 3.37
CA ASP A 88 9.38 -14.87 2.77
C ASP A 88 8.35 -13.91 2.18
N SER A 89 8.63 -12.61 2.33
CA SER A 89 7.83 -11.57 1.71
C SER A 89 8.03 -11.58 0.18
N ILE A 90 6.93 -11.47 -0.56
CA ILE A 90 6.92 -11.50 -2.01
C ILE A 90 6.67 -10.08 -2.54
N ASN A 91 7.54 -9.57 -3.39
CA ASN A 91 7.27 -8.32 -4.10
C ASN A 91 6.32 -8.61 -5.27
N ILE A 92 5.20 -7.89 -5.34
CA ILE A 92 4.28 -7.98 -6.46
C ILE A 92 4.83 -7.14 -7.62
N GLU A 93 5.10 -7.77 -8.74
CA GLU A 93 5.57 -7.10 -9.96
C GLU A 93 4.42 -6.45 -10.75
N GLY A 94 4.76 -5.50 -11.63
CA GLY A 94 3.78 -4.83 -12.50
C GLY A 94 2.94 -3.74 -11.80
N THR A 95 3.30 -3.36 -10.59
CA THR A 95 2.64 -2.29 -9.83
C THR A 95 3.38 -0.95 -9.97
N TRP A 96 2.65 0.16 -9.93
CA TRP A 96 3.21 1.52 -10.08
C TRP A 96 3.99 1.98 -8.85
N ILE A 97 3.62 1.43 -7.71
CA ILE A 97 4.32 1.55 -6.44
C ILE A 97 4.72 0.17 -5.98
N LYS A 98 5.74 0.06 -5.11
CA LYS A 98 6.15 -1.24 -4.58
C LYS A 98 5.07 -1.77 -3.63
N ILE A 99 4.53 -2.94 -3.92
CA ILE A 99 3.57 -3.65 -3.06
C ILE A 99 4.21 -4.97 -2.64
N VAL A 100 4.24 -5.22 -1.33
CA VAL A 100 4.80 -6.42 -0.72
C VAL A 100 3.67 -7.26 -0.15
N LEU A 101 3.60 -8.51 -0.57
CA LEU A 101 2.74 -9.52 0.02
C LEU A 101 3.53 -10.27 1.10
N GLN A 102 2.96 -10.35 2.28
CA GLN A 102 3.53 -11.03 3.44
C GLN A 102 2.62 -12.21 3.77
N PRO A 103 3.01 -13.44 3.41
CA PRO A 103 2.22 -14.62 3.74
C PRO A 103 2.41 -14.97 5.20
N TRP A 104 1.31 -15.29 5.87
CA TRP A 104 1.28 -15.81 7.24
C TRP A 104 0.69 -17.21 7.21
N SER A 105 1.36 -18.15 7.87
CA SER A 105 0.86 -19.52 7.98
C SER A 105 1.09 -20.10 9.37
N TYR A 106 0.13 -20.88 9.82
CA TYR A 106 0.18 -21.65 11.06
C TYR A 106 0.10 -23.12 10.72
N THR A 107 1.08 -23.88 11.20
CA THR A 107 1.22 -25.29 10.91
C THR A 107 0.96 -26.10 12.17
N ASP A 108 0.17 -27.17 12.07
CA ASP A 108 -0.08 -28.08 13.17
C ASP A 108 1.17 -28.93 13.49
N ILE A 109 1.48 -29.09 14.78
CA ILE A 109 2.70 -29.77 15.23
C ILE A 109 2.70 -31.27 14.93
N LYS A 110 1.54 -31.92 15.01
CA LYS A 110 1.43 -33.38 14.87
C LYS A 110 1.44 -33.80 13.40
N THR A 111 0.70 -33.09 12.57
CA THR A 111 0.47 -33.44 11.16
C THR A 111 1.42 -32.72 10.22
N ARG A 112 2.05 -31.61 10.66
CA ARG A 112 2.86 -30.71 9.82
C ARG A 112 2.08 -30.09 8.65
N GLU A 113 0.76 -30.06 8.74
CA GLU A 113 -0.11 -29.44 7.74
C GLU A 113 -0.47 -28.00 8.15
N ILE A 114 -0.69 -27.15 7.16
CA ILE A 114 -1.14 -25.76 7.38
C ILE A 114 -2.62 -25.79 7.76
N ILE A 115 -2.94 -25.19 8.91
CA ILE A 115 -4.31 -25.11 9.42
C ILE A 115 -4.95 -23.73 9.19
N ILE A 116 -4.14 -22.67 9.23
CA ILE A 116 -4.55 -21.30 8.97
C ILE A 116 -3.50 -20.66 8.09
N SER A 117 -3.93 -20.00 7.02
CA SER A 117 -3.08 -19.10 6.25
C SER A 117 -3.84 -17.84 5.87
N TYR A 118 -3.12 -16.73 5.78
CA TYR A 118 -3.65 -15.47 5.27
C TYR A 118 -2.50 -14.62 4.77
N ASN A 119 -2.80 -13.58 3.99
CA ASN A 119 -1.78 -12.63 3.55
C ASN A 119 -2.05 -11.24 4.13
N THR A 120 -0.98 -10.53 4.43
CA THR A 120 -1.00 -9.08 4.62
C THR A 120 -0.33 -8.42 3.44
N LEU A 121 -0.78 -7.23 3.06
CA LEU A 121 -0.14 -6.46 2.00
C LEU A 121 0.35 -5.13 2.55
N GLN A 122 1.52 -4.73 2.09
CA GLN A 122 2.13 -3.45 2.41
C GLN A 122 2.52 -2.72 1.12
N ALA A 123 1.89 -1.57 0.87
CA ALA A 123 2.27 -0.63 -0.16
C ALA A 123 3.31 0.35 0.38
N MET A 124 4.37 0.56 -0.40
CA MET A 124 5.28 1.68 -0.19
C MET A 124 4.77 2.90 -0.97
N GLY A 125 5.15 4.09 -0.52
CA GLY A 125 4.79 5.34 -1.18
C GLY A 125 5.37 5.45 -2.60
N GLY A 126 4.79 6.36 -3.37
CA GLY A 126 5.30 6.75 -4.68
C GLY A 126 6.67 7.41 -4.64
N LYS A 127 7.16 7.81 -5.81
CA LYS A 127 8.48 8.46 -5.94
C LYS A 127 8.55 9.76 -5.17
N PHE A 128 7.46 10.54 -5.17
CA PHE A 128 7.41 11.83 -4.50
C PHE A 128 7.46 11.69 -2.97
N SER A 129 6.70 10.75 -2.40
CA SER A 129 6.70 10.49 -0.97
C SER A 129 8.03 9.92 -0.49
N GLN A 130 8.63 9.02 -1.26
CA GLN A 130 9.97 8.52 -0.99
C GLN A 130 11.04 9.62 -1.06
N ALA A 131 10.91 10.59 -1.97
CA ALA A 131 11.89 11.67 -2.13
C ALA A 131 11.88 12.68 -0.98
N LEU A 132 10.73 12.87 -0.33
CA LEU A 132 10.60 13.84 0.75
C LEU A 132 10.95 13.26 2.13
N ASP A 133 10.97 11.93 2.29
CA ASP A 133 11.29 11.21 3.53
C ASP A 133 10.62 11.81 4.79
N ILE A 134 9.38 12.28 4.64
CA ILE A 134 8.68 13.12 5.64
C ILE A 134 8.31 12.31 6.88
N SER A 135 7.98 11.03 6.71
CA SER A 135 7.43 10.18 7.76
C SER A 135 8.46 9.23 8.38
N GLY A 136 9.66 9.09 7.81
CA GLY A 136 10.59 7.99 8.13
C GLY A 136 10.05 6.59 7.79
N SER A 137 8.72 6.45 7.66
CA SER A 137 8.04 5.36 6.98
C SER A 137 7.95 5.70 5.48
N LYS A 138 8.40 4.78 4.61
CA LYS A 138 8.24 4.89 3.15
C LYS A 138 6.80 4.58 2.73
N GLU A 139 5.84 5.13 3.45
CA GLU A 139 4.40 4.87 3.26
C GLU A 139 3.81 5.85 2.23
N PRO A 140 2.68 5.48 1.61
CA PRO A 140 1.95 6.38 0.72
C PRO A 140 1.42 7.61 1.46
N LEU A 141 1.37 8.76 0.77
CA LEU A 141 0.85 10.01 1.32
C LEU A 141 -0.67 10.09 1.25
N ILE A 142 -1.27 9.55 0.18
CA ILE A 142 -2.69 9.79 -0.12
C ILE A 142 -3.61 8.62 0.29
N PHE A 143 -3.06 7.50 0.76
CA PHE A 143 -3.84 6.35 1.21
C PHE A 143 -3.09 5.52 2.26
N TYR A 144 -3.82 4.64 2.96
CA TYR A 144 -3.22 3.76 3.96
C TYR A 144 -2.59 2.53 3.29
N GLY A 145 -1.26 2.41 3.38
CA GLY A 145 -0.49 1.38 2.71
C GLY A 145 -0.49 0.00 3.36
N ASN A 146 -1.29 -0.27 4.40
CA ASN A 146 -1.32 -1.59 5.04
C ASN A 146 -2.70 -2.23 4.93
N CYS A 147 -2.72 -3.49 4.50
CA CYS A 147 -3.93 -4.30 4.37
C CYS A 147 -3.76 -5.59 5.16
N ARG A 148 -4.79 -5.94 5.93
CA ARG A 148 -4.88 -7.16 6.74
C ARG A 148 -6.28 -7.74 6.57
N PRO A 149 -6.46 -9.05 6.86
CA PRO A 149 -7.78 -9.64 6.87
C PRO A 149 -8.76 -8.85 7.75
N ARG A 150 -10.03 -8.77 7.30
CA ARG A 150 -11.09 -8.09 8.06
C ARG A 150 -11.39 -8.78 9.37
N GLU A 151 -11.32 -10.11 9.38
CA GLU A 151 -11.54 -10.91 10.57
C GLU A 151 -10.35 -10.83 11.51
N ASN A 152 -10.64 -10.72 12.81
CA ASN A 152 -9.62 -10.69 13.83
C ASN A 152 -9.12 -12.11 14.09
N LEU A 153 -7.91 -12.39 13.65
CA LEU A 153 -7.24 -13.68 13.83
C LEU A 153 -7.28 -14.16 15.29
N LYS A 154 -7.16 -13.26 16.28
CA LYS A 154 -7.18 -13.63 17.70
C LYS A 154 -8.53 -14.23 18.11
N ASP A 155 -9.61 -13.65 17.61
CA ASP A 155 -10.97 -14.11 17.91
C ASP A 155 -11.23 -15.45 17.23
N LEU A 156 -10.72 -15.62 16.00
CA LEU A 156 -10.78 -16.87 15.26
C LEU A 156 -10.02 -18.00 15.98
N ILE A 157 -8.75 -17.78 16.35
CA ILE A 157 -7.93 -18.75 17.09
C ILE A 157 -8.63 -19.17 18.39
N LYS A 158 -9.20 -18.19 19.11
CA LYS A 158 -9.92 -18.45 20.36
C LYS A 158 -11.19 -19.26 20.14
N SER A 159 -11.95 -18.97 19.07
CA SER A 159 -13.18 -19.70 18.73
C SER A 159 -12.91 -21.17 18.35
N LEU A 160 -11.76 -21.43 17.72
CA LEU A 160 -11.34 -22.77 17.29
C LEU A 160 -10.58 -23.55 18.38
N ASN A 161 -10.34 -22.94 19.55
CA ASN A 161 -9.56 -23.52 20.65
C ASN A 161 -8.16 -23.99 20.21
N ILE A 162 -7.51 -23.21 19.35
CA ILE A 162 -6.16 -23.49 18.84
C ILE A 162 -5.13 -22.90 19.81
N THR A 163 -4.13 -23.70 20.19
CA THR A 163 -3.00 -23.22 21.00
C THR A 163 -1.82 -22.89 20.08
N ILE A 164 -1.35 -21.65 20.12
CA ILE A 164 -0.15 -21.24 19.37
C ILE A 164 1.07 -21.36 20.27
N LEU A 165 2.07 -22.11 19.81
CA LEU A 165 3.38 -22.20 20.43
C LEU A 165 4.43 -21.47 19.59
N ASP A 166 5.52 -21.06 20.25
CA ASP A 166 6.73 -20.63 19.56
C ASP A 166 7.26 -21.78 18.69
N GLN A 167 7.87 -21.42 17.56
CA GLN A 167 8.41 -22.40 16.64
C GLN A 167 9.38 -23.33 17.38
N PRO A 168 9.21 -24.66 17.31
CA PRO A 168 10.14 -25.57 17.96
C PRO A 168 11.53 -25.35 17.38
N LEU A 169 12.47 -24.94 18.24
CA LEU A 169 13.89 -24.86 17.91
C LEU A 169 14.36 -26.29 17.59
N ASN A 170 14.65 -26.56 16.32
CA ASN A 170 15.36 -27.77 15.92
C ASN A 170 16.81 -27.72 16.38
#